data_AF-A0A521H6A6-F1
#
_entry.id   AF-A0A521H6A6-F1
#
_cell.length_a   1.000
_cell.length_b   1.000
_cell.length_c   1.000
_cell.angle_alpha   90.00
_cell.angle_beta   90.00
_cell.angle_gamma   90.00
#
_symmetry.space_group_name_H-M   'P 1'
#
loop_
_entity.id
_entity.type
_entity.pdbx_description
1 polymer ?
#
loop_
_entity_poly.entity_id
_entity_poly.type
_entity_poly.pdbx_seq_one_letter_code
_entity_poly.pdbx_strand_id
1 'polypeptide(L)'
;MSARVRVRLLRRVLAAACGLLLAWPAPVWAQGARGQDPPAPVTGGDWNEAGVAALAEARYDDAVAALENARRLLPDDATVRVNLARAYAFRGRSLLDAGRVPEALRDFGAGVAVDRDGGALETLSAEAHLRLGRREQAQAALDAVLRDFPDYLPAARLGAELAAVTGRLEAAIALLHAAATRHPEDAAVAARLAQLQEEKRALEGFLTDGSTHFDYRYDPHRPDLVAALPLLMEDLEAAYQAVAARLGLAPQDRILVLVLDRERYRGGAPEWSGGLYDGRIRLAVGDYRGERDGLQATLRHEYTHAALHRLGPPLPTWLHEGLAQWVEARAVAGARRSLRAGGALPELAALEGDWTSWTDRRKVQQAYDYALSLAAFLGEAYGAAVYGLLFENVRSLGFAAGAQRTFGKSLEDVDQEHRALLARSGGA
;
A
#
# COMPACT_ATOMS: atom_id res chain seq x y z
N MET A 1 22.59 7.61 6.75
CA MET A 1 22.90 6.19 7.05
C MET A 1 21.61 5.54 7.54
N SER A 2 20.95 4.57 6.89
CA SER A 2 20.77 4.31 5.44
C SER A 2 19.30 3.96 5.22
N ALA A 3 18.77 4.20 4.02
CA ALA A 3 17.43 3.83 3.54
C ALA A 3 16.92 2.41 3.88
N ARG A 4 17.82 1.50 4.25
CA ARG A 4 17.57 0.08 4.63
C ARG A 4 16.48 -0.17 5.64
N VAL A 5 16.12 0.83 6.44
CA VAL A 5 15.26 0.62 7.59
C VAL A 5 13.88 1.25 7.40
N ARG A 6 13.75 2.32 6.60
CA ARG A 6 12.45 2.98 6.30
C ARG A 6 11.44 2.04 5.63
N VAL A 7 11.90 1.12 4.78
CA VAL A 7 11.03 0.21 4.01
C VAL A 7 10.67 -1.08 4.77
N ARG A 8 11.44 -1.48 5.78
CA ARG A 8 11.10 -2.65 6.63
C ARG A 8 9.78 -2.47 7.37
N LEU A 9 9.42 -1.24 7.77
CA LEU A 9 8.11 -0.94 8.34
C LEU A 9 7.02 -0.77 7.27
N LEU A 10 7.33 -0.11 6.15
CA LEU A 10 6.37 0.13 5.04
C LEU A 10 5.81 -1.18 4.46
N ARG A 11 6.69 -2.17 4.23
CA ARG A 11 6.29 -3.51 3.80
C ARG A 11 5.60 -4.29 4.90
N ARG A 12 5.86 -4.05 6.19
CA ARG A 12 5.17 -4.76 7.29
C ARG A 12 3.76 -4.26 7.51
N VAL A 13 3.48 -2.97 7.34
CA VAL A 13 2.11 -2.43 7.45
C VAL A 13 1.25 -2.88 6.25
N LEU A 14 1.81 -2.90 5.04
CA LEU A 14 1.10 -3.41 3.84
C LEU A 14 1.06 -4.93 3.75
N ALA A 15 2.12 -5.66 4.16
CA ALA A 15 2.08 -7.13 4.21
C ALA A 15 1.26 -7.67 5.39
N ALA A 16 1.10 -6.90 6.48
CA ALA A 16 0.17 -7.25 7.55
C ALA A 16 -1.31 -7.10 7.12
N ALA A 17 -1.59 -6.27 6.10
CA ALA A 17 -2.92 -6.12 5.50
C ALA A 17 -3.13 -7.00 4.26
N CYS A 18 -2.10 -7.23 3.43
CA CYS A 18 -2.18 -7.99 2.18
C CYS A 18 -1.87 -9.49 2.34
N GLY A 19 -1.27 -9.90 3.46
CA GLY A 19 -0.89 -11.28 3.76
C GLY A 19 -2.01 -12.09 4.42
N LEU A 20 -3.27 -11.89 4.05
CA LEU A 20 -4.35 -12.78 4.43
C LEU A 20 -4.33 -13.98 3.48
N LEU A 21 -3.46 -14.94 3.77
CA LEU A 21 -3.70 -16.31 3.35
C LEU A 21 -5.05 -16.69 3.96
N LEU A 22 -6.11 -16.71 3.14
CA LEU A 22 -7.17 -17.68 3.34
C LEU A 22 -6.45 -19.03 3.25
N ALA A 23 -5.94 -19.52 4.38
CA ALA A 23 -5.44 -20.87 4.49
C ALA A 23 -6.67 -21.78 4.50
N TRP A 24 -7.35 -21.87 3.35
CA TRP A 24 -8.24 -22.98 3.10
C TRP A 24 -7.35 -24.16 2.72
N PRO A 25 -7.39 -25.27 3.47
CA PRO A 25 -6.72 -26.49 3.02
C PRO A 25 -7.22 -26.81 1.60
N ALA A 26 -6.28 -27.10 0.70
CA ALA A 26 -6.62 -27.70 -0.58
C ALA A 26 -7.45 -28.97 -0.33
N PRO A 27 -8.56 -29.21 -1.04
CA PRO A 27 -9.30 -30.46 -0.90
C PRO A 27 -8.37 -31.65 -1.19
N VAL A 28 -8.40 -32.65 -0.32
CA VAL A 28 -7.44 -33.76 -0.21
C VAL A 28 -7.48 -34.76 -1.38
N TRP A 29 -8.18 -34.50 -2.47
CA TRP A 29 -8.39 -35.51 -3.53
C TRP A 29 -7.52 -35.34 -4.79
N ALA A 30 -6.57 -34.40 -4.80
CA ALA A 30 -5.68 -34.19 -5.94
C ALA A 30 -4.49 -35.17 -5.97
N GLN A 31 -4.72 -36.47 -5.88
CA GLN A 31 -3.73 -37.48 -6.28
C GLN A 31 -4.39 -38.67 -6.97
N GLY A 32 -4.38 -38.64 -8.30
CA GLY A 32 -4.54 -39.85 -9.12
C GLY A 32 -5.55 -39.73 -10.24
N ALA A 33 -5.15 -39.17 -11.38
CA ALA A 33 -5.55 -39.62 -12.72
C ALA A 33 -4.88 -38.73 -13.78
N ARG A 34 -3.74 -39.17 -14.34
CA ARG A 34 -3.28 -38.68 -15.64
C ARG A 34 -3.61 -39.76 -16.66
N GLY A 35 -4.56 -39.49 -17.55
CA GLY A 35 -4.81 -40.38 -18.69
C GLY A 35 -6.22 -40.39 -19.27
N GLN A 36 -6.88 -39.23 -19.44
CA GLN A 36 -7.96 -38.91 -20.39
C GLN A 36 -8.49 -37.52 -20.04
N ASP A 37 -8.80 -36.68 -21.02
CA ASP A 37 -9.57 -35.45 -20.74
C ASP A 37 -10.90 -35.89 -20.11
N PRO A 38 -11.28 -35.37 -18.93
CA PRO A 38 -12.53 -35.74 -18.31
C PRO A 38 -13.69 -35.45 -19.27
N PRO A 39 -14.73 -36.31 -19.32
CA PRO A 39 -15.89 -36.05 -20.15
C PRO A 39 -16.48 -34.68 -19.80
N ALA A 40 -17.03 -33.99 -20.81
CA ALA A 40 -17.63 -32.68 -20.61
C ALA A 40 -18.66 -32.73 -19.47
N PRO A 41 -18.65 -31.80 -18.52
CA PRO A 41 -19.51 -31.86 -17.34
C PRO A 41 -20.99 -31.77 -17.74
N VAL A 42 -21.81 -32.69 -17.21
CA VAL A 42 -23.24 -32.78 -17.55
C VAL A 42 -24.12 -32.58 -16.32
N THR A 43 -23.74 -33.15 -15.18
CA THR A 43 -24.48 -33.03 -13.92
C THR A 43 -23.99 -31.85 -13.08
N GLY A 44 -24.80 -31.40 -12.12
CA GLY A 44 -24.38 -30.37 -11.17
C GLY A 44 -23.15 -30.78 -10.35
N GLY A 45 -22.99 -32.08 -10.07
CA GLY A 45 -21.78 -32.63 -9.43
C GLY A 45 -20.54 -32.50 -10.32
N ASP A 46 -20.66 -32.88 -11.59
CA ASP A 46 -19.55 -32.77 -12.56
C ASP A 46 -19.11 -31.31 -12.72
N TRP A 47 -20.06 -30.37 -12.82
CA TRP A 47 -19.78 -28.94 -12.90
C TRP A 47 -19.10 -28.41 -11.64
N ASN A 48 -19.49 -28.90 -10.46
CA ASN A 48 -18.84 -28.55 -9.20
C ASN A 48 -17.40 -29.07 -9.14
N GLU A 49 -17.17 -30.32 -9.52
CA GLU A 49 -15.82 -30.90 -9.59
C GLU A 49 -14.92 -30.16 -10.58
N ALA A 50 -15.43 -29.87 -11.78
CA ALA A 50 -14.71 -29.10 -12.79
C ALA A 50 -14.34 -27.69 -12.28
N GLY A 51 -15.25 -27.02 -11.58
CA GLY A 51 -14.98 -25.70 -11.01
C GLY A 51 -13.95 -25.73 -9.87
N VAL A 52 -14.00 -26.74 -9.01
CA VAL A 52 -12.98 -26.94 -7.96
C VAL A 52 -11.60 -27.25 -8.55
N ALA A 53 -11.55 -28.07 -9.61
CA ALA A 53 -10.30 -28.35 -10.33
C ALA A 53 -9.72 -27.07 -10.97
N ALA A 54 -10.57 -26.26 -11.62
CA ALA A 54 -10.15 -24.98 -12.18
C ALA A 54 -9.64 -24.00 -11.12
N LEU A 55 -10.24 -23.98 -9.91
CA LEU A 55 -9.72 -23.19 -8.78
C LEU A 55 -8.31 -23.62 -8.38
N ALA A 56 -8.06 -24.93 -8.29
CA ALA A 56 -6.75 -25.47 -7.92
C ALA A 56 -5.66 -25.11 -8.95
N GLU A 57 -6.04 -24.92 -10.21
CA GLU A 57 -5.17 -24.50 -11.31
C GLU A 57 -5.11 -22.97 -11.49
N ALA A 58 -5.73 -22.20 -10.59
CA ALA A 58 -5.86 -20.74 -10.67
C ALA A 58 -6.55 -20.23 -11.96
N ARG A 59 -7.34 -21.07 -12.64
CA ARG A 59 -8.20 -20.70 -13.77
C ARG A 59 -9.52 -20.14 -13.26
N TYR A 60 -9.45 -18.95 -12.66
CA TYR A 60 -10.56 -18.40 -11.88
C TYR A 60 -11.82 -18.07 -12.69
N ASP A 61 -11.68 -17.66 -13.95
CA ASP A 61 -12.84 -17.44 -14.84
C ASP A 61 -13.59 -18.74 -15.15
N ASP A 62 -12.85 -19.80 -15.50
CA ASP A 62 -13.42 -21.13 -15.76
C ASP A 62 -14.07 -21.70 -14.50
N ALA A 63 -13.44 -21.50 -13.34
CA ALA A 63 -13.98 -21.91 -12.05
C ALA A 63 -15.33 -21.26 -11.75
N VAL A 64 -15.42 -19.94 -11.89
CA VAL A 64 -16.68 -19.22 -11.67
C VAL A 64 -17.75 -19.71 -12.64
N ALA A 65 -17.44 -19.82 -13.94
CA ALA A 65 -18.40 -20.29 -14.94
C ALA A 65 -18.91 -21.71 -14.65
N ALA A 66 -18.02 -22.64 -14.29
CA ALA A 66 -18.39 -24.01 -13.94
C ALA A 66 -19.25 -24.08 -12.67
N LEU A 67 -18.91 -23.30 -11.65
CA LEU A 67 -19.65 -23.28 -10.38
C LEU A 67 -21.00 -22.55 -10.48
N GLU A 68 -21.14 -21.56 -11.36
CA GLU A 68 -22.44 -20.96 -11.71
C GLU A 68 -23.34 -21.98 -12.41
N ASN A 69 -22.80 -22.80 -13.31
CA ASN A 69 -23.54 -23.91 -13.92
C ASN A 69 -23.95 -24.97 -12.87
N ALA A 70 -23.03 -25.34 -11.97
CA ALA A 70 -23.34 -26.24 -10.86
C ALA A 70 -24.48 -25.68 -9.99
N ARG A 71 -24.41 -24.38 -9.66
CA ARG A 71 -25.41 -23.66 -8.86
C ARG A 71 -26.78 -23.62 -9.53
N ARG A 72 -26.83 -23.51 -10.86
CA ARG A 72 -28.07 -23.55 -11.63
C ARG A 72 -28.77 -24.90 -11.55
N LEU A 73 -28.00 -26.00 -11.54
CA LEU A 73 -28.51 -27.37 -11.47
C LEU A 73 -28.80 -27.81 -10.03
N LEU A 74 -28.04 -27.28 -9.07
CA LEU A 74 -28.13 -27.59 -7.64
C LEU A 74 -28.30 -26.30 -6.82
N PRO A 75 -29.47 -25.62 -6.92
CA PRO A 75 -29.70 -24.30 -6.33
C PRO A 75 -29.87 -24.29 -4.81
N ASP A 76 -29.85 -25.43 -4.13
CA ASP A 76 -29.91 -25.51 -2.66
C ASP A 76 -28.70 -26.22 -2.05
N ASP A 77 -27.78 -26.73 -2.87
CA ASP A 77 -26.59 -27.42 -2.40
C ASP A 77 -25.61 -26.45 -1.72
N ALA A 78 -25.29 -26.72 -0.46
CA ALA A 78 -24.43 -25.86 0.36
C ALA A 78 -22.96 -25.91 -0.09
N THR A 79 -22.47 -27.08 -0.54
CA THR A 79 -21.09 -27.24 -1.01
C THR A 79 -20.87 -26.43 -2.29
N VAL A 80 -21.83 -26.47 -3.22
CA VAL A 80 -21.77 -25.66 -4.46
C VAL A 80 -21.77 -24.17 -4.13
N ARG A 81 -22.58 -23.71 -3.17
CA ARG A 81 -22.58 -22.30 -2.75
C ARG A 81 -21.23 -21.87 -2.19
N VAL A 82 -20.68 -22.63 -1.25
CA VAL A 82 -19.38 -22.32 -0.63
C VAL A 82 -18.27 -22.31 -1.68
N ASN A 83 -18.25 -23.28 -2.59
CA ASN A 83 -17.27 -23.32 -3.66
C ASN A 83 -17.41 -22.14 -4.63
N LEU A 84 -18.63 -21.76 -5.00
CA LEU A 84 -18.88 -20.61 -5.87
C LEU A 84 -18.46 -19.29 -5.20
N ALA A 85 -18.84 -19.08 -3.93
CA ALA A 85 -18.41 -17.91 -3.17
C ALA A 85 -16.88 -17.83 -3.07
N ARG A 86 -16.21 -18.97 -2.88
CA ARG A 86 -14.75 -19.08 -2.91
C ARG A 86 -14.16 -18.76 -4.29
N ALA A 87 -14.80 -19.20 -5.37
CA ALA A 87 -14.35 -18.87 -6.73
C ALA A 87 -14.39 -17.37 -7.00
N TYR A 88 -15.49 -16.70 -6.59
CA TYR A 88 -15.55 -15.24 -6.63
C TYR A 88 -14.49 -14.58 -5.75
N ALA A 89 -14.21 -15.12 -4.55
CA ALA A 89 -13.15 -14.59 -3.69
C ALA A 89 -11.78 -14.61 -4.37
N PHE A 90 -11.41 -15.75 -4.99
CA PHE A 90 -10.12 -15.89 -5.64
C PHE A 90 -10.00 -15.06 -6.92
N ARG A 91 -11.05 -15.05 -7.76
CA ARG A 91 -11.07 -14.19 -8.95
C ARG A 91 -11.01 -12.71 -8.56
N GLY A 92 -11.84 -12.30 -7.60
CA GLY A 92 -11.85 -10.94 -7.09
C GLY A 92 -10.50 -10.53 -6.51
N ARG A 93 -9.82 -11.40 -5.76
CA ARG A 93 -8.46 -11.15 -5.27
C ARG A 93 -7.46 -10.97 -6.43
N SER A 94 -7.49 -11.85 -7.43
CA SER A 94 -6.62 -11.74 -8.61
C SER A 94 -6.86 -10.43 -9.37
N LEU A 95 -8.12 -10.02 -9.53
CA LEU A 95 -8.50 -8.73 -10.11
C LEU A 95 -7.98 -7.56 -9.27
N LEU A 96 -8.09 -7.65 -7.94
CA LEU A 96 -7.61 -6.62 -7.03
C LEU A 96 -6.09 -6.44 -7.12
N ASP A 97 -5.35 -7.55 -7.22
CA ASP A 97 -3.89 -7.54 -7.38
C ASP A 97 -3.46 -7.04 -8.76
N ALA A 98 -4.29 -7.26 -9.79
CA ALA A 98 -4.15 -6.64 -11.10
C ALA A 98 -4.58 -5.16 -11.15
N GLY A 99 -5.07 -4.58 -10.05
CA GLY A 99 -5.55 -3.19 -9.97
C GLY A 99 -6.95 -2.96 -10.54
N ARG A 100 -7.67 -4.02 -10.94
CA ARG A 100 -9.05 -3.99 -11.46
C ARG A 100 -10.06 -3.95 -10.31
N VAL A 101 -9.96 -2.91 -9.49
CA VAL A 101 -10.68 -2.81 -8.21
C VAL A 101 -12.21 -2.82 -8.36
N PRO A 102 -12.83 -2.11 -9.32
CA PRO A 102 -14.29 -2.16 -9.50
C PRO A 102 -14.80 -3.57 -9.83
N GLU A 103 -14.06 -4.33 -10.65
CA GLU A 103 -14.41 -5.72 -10.95
C GLU A 103 -14.23 -6.64 -9.75
N ALA A 104 -13.16 -6.46 -8.98
CA ALA A 104 -12.96 -7.18 -7.73
C ALA A 104 -14.12 -6.98 -6.75
N LEU A 105 -14.57 -5.72 -6.57
CA LEU A 105 -15.71 -5.40 -5.71
C LEU A 105 -17.02 -6.06 -6.20
N ARG A 106 -17.22 -6.17 -7.52
CA ARG A 106 -18.38 -6.89 -8.08
C ARG A 106 -18.33 -8.38 -7.76
N ASP A 107 -17.17 -9.01 -7.92
CA ASP A 107 -16.99 -10.42 -7.55
C ASP A 107 -17.20 -10.65 -6.07
N PHE A 108 -16.65 -9.80 -5.20
CA PHE A 108 -16.86 -9.93 -3.77
C PHE A 108 -18.34 -9.80 -3.40
N GLY A 109 -19.05 -8.82 -3.98
CA GLY A 109 -20.50 -8.68 -3.80
C GLY A 109 -21.30 -9.88 -4.31
N ALA A 110 -20.92 -10.47 -5.45
CA ALA A 110 -21.54 -11.67 -5.98
C ALA A 110 -21.34 -12.87 -5.05
N GLY A 111 -20.14 -13.05 -4.51
CA GLY A 111 -19.85 -14.09 -3.53
C GLY A 111 -20.67 -13.92 -2.25
N VAL A 112 -20.77 -12.70 -1.70
CA VAL A 112 -21.58 -12.38 -0.50
C VAL A 112 -23.05 -12.73 -0.72
N ALA A 113 -23.57 -12.50 -1.92
CA ALA A 113 -24.95 -12.86 -2.27
C ALA A 113 -25.18 -14.37 -2.39
N VAL A 114 -24.12 -15.15 -2.61
CA VAL A 114 -24.18 -16.62 -2.67
C VAL A 114 -24.02 -17.23 -1.28
N ASP A 115 -22.98 -16.82 -0.55
CA ASP A 115 -22.67 -17.34 0.78
C ASP A 115 -21.85 -16.32 1.59
N ARG A 116 -22.33 -16.00 2.80
CA ARG A 116 -21.65 -15.09 3.74
C ARG A 116 -20.78 -15.89 4.71
N ASP A 117 -19.65 -16.38 4.23
CA ASP A 117 -18.70 -17.17 5.04
C ASP A 117 -17.90 -16.27 5.99
N GLY A 118 -18.43 -16.07 7.21
CA GLY A 118 -17.72 -15.40 8.30
C GLY A 118 -17.33 -13.94 8.05
N GLY A 119 -17.86 -13.31 7.00
CA GLY A 119 -17.50 -11.94 6.61
C GLY A 119 -16.22 -11.82 5.77
N ALA A 120 -15.73 -12.92 5.19
CA ALA A 120 -14.49 -12.94 4.44
C ALA A 120 -14.51 -12.03 3.21
N LEU A 121 -15.55 -12.13 2.38
CA LEU A 121 -15.69 -11.35 1.15
C LEU A 121 -15.98 -9.86 1.43
N GLU A 122 -16.70 -9.55 2.50
CA GLU A 122 -16.88 -8.18 2.97
C GLU A 122 -15.56 -7.59 3.48
N THR A 123 -14.71 -8.39 4.14
CA THR A 123 -13.35 -7.97 4.55
C THR A 123 -12.44 -7.72 3.35
N LEU A 124 -12.53 -8.56 2.32
CA LEU A 124 -11.86 -8.33 1.03
C LEU A 124 -12.36 -7.06 0.34
N SER A 125 -13.66 -6.78 0.43
CA SER A 125 -14.23 -5.53 -0.06
C SER A 125 -13.72 -4.31 0.70
N ALA A 126 -13.56 -4.43 2.03
CA ALA A 126 -12.94 -3.39 2.84
C ALA A 126 -11.48 -3.13 2.42
N GLU A 127 -10.69 -4.17 2.17
CA GLU A 127 -9.33 -4.03 1.62
C GLU A 127 -9.32 -3.33 0.26
N ALA A 128 -10.24 -3.70 -0.63
CA ALA A 128 -10.39 -3.05 -1.93
C ALA A 128 -10.75 -1.56 -1.79
N HIS A 129 -11.62 -1.21 -0.83
CA HIS A 129 -11.90 0.18 -0.49
C HIS A 129 -10.67 0.92 0.03
N LEU A 130 -9.84 0.30 0.87
CA LEU A 130 -8.59 0.90 1.34
C LEU A 130 -7.61 1.18 0.20
N ARG A 131 -7.50 0.27 -0.79
CA ARG A 131 -6.70 0.54 -1.99
C ARG A 131 -7.22 1.79 -2.71
N LEU A 132 -8.52 2.00 -2.80
CA LEU A 132 -9.07 3.22 -3.41
C LEU A 132 -9.02 4.48 -2.51
N GLY A 133 -8.37 4.42 -1.35
CA GLY A 133 -8.37 5.52 -0.37
C GLY A 133 -9.74 5.74 0.31
N ARG A 134 -10.71 4.86 0.09
CA ARG A 134 -12.09 4.92 0.60
C ARG A 134 -12.18 4.39 2.03
N ARG A 135 -11.48 5.06 2.96
CA ARG A 135 -11.32 4.59 4.35
C ARG A 135 -12.61 4.52 5.14
N GLU A 136 -13.54 5.45 4.92
CA GLU A 136 -14.83 5.44 5.60
C GLU A 136 -15.66 4.23 5.19
N GLN A 137 -15.70 3.92 3.89
CA GLN A 137 -16.37 2.72 3.37
C GLN A 137 -15.71 1.44 3.90
N ALA A 138 -14.37 1.40 3.94
CA ALA A 138 -13.65 0.27 4.51
C ALA A 138 -13.96 0.09 6.01
N GLN A 139 -13.97 1.17 6.79
CA GLN A 139 -14.30 1.13 8.22
C GLN A 139 -15.73 0.63 8.43
N ALA A 140 -16.70 1.17 7.68
CA ALA A 140 -18.10 0.77 7.79
C ALA A 140 -18.29 -0.73 7.45
N ALA A 141 -17.60 -1.23 6.42
CA ALA A 141 -17.62 -2.64 6.06
C ALA A 141 -17.02 -3.53 7.17
N LEU A 142 -15.88 -3.13 7.75
CA LEU A 142 -15.23 -3.87 8.85
C LEU A 142 -16.08 -3.86 10.12
N ASP A 143 -16.70 -2.73 10.45
CA ASP A 143 -17.61 -2.62 11.60
C ASP A 143 -18.86 -3.48 11.40
N ALA A 144 -19.35 -3.63 10.17
CA ALA A 144 -20.45 -4.54 9.85
C ALA A 144 -20.01 -6.00 10.03
N VAL A 145 -18.85 -6.39 9.49
CA VAL A 145 -18.31 -7.75 9.65
C VAL A 145 -18.12 -8.09 11.12
N LEU A 146 -17.50 -7.22 11.92
CA LEU A 146 -17.21 -7.49 13.33
C LEU A 146 -18.45 -7.46 14.23
N ARG A 147 -19.56 -6.88 13.76
CA ARG A 147 -20.86 -6.96 14.43
C ARG A 147 -21.51 -8.32 14.22
N ASP A 148 -21.48 -8.82 12.99
CA ASP A 148 -22.11 -10.10 12.61
C ASP A 148 -21.21 -11.30 12.98
N PHE A 149 -19.90 -11.14 12.86
CA PHE A 149 -18.85 -12.14 13.04
C PHE A 149 -17.74 -11.59 13.95
N PRO A 150 -18.00 -11.41 15.26
CA PRO A 150 -17.07 -10.78 16.20
C PRO A 150 -15.74 -11.52 16.37
N ASP A 151 -15.67 -12.78 15.94
CA ASP A 151 -14.50 -13.65 16.06
C ASP A 151 -13.71 -13.74 14.74
N TYR A 152 -14.14 -13.03 13.68
CA TYR A 152 -13.46 -13.06 12.39
C TYR A 152 -12.13 -12.29 12.44
N LEU A 153 -11.06 -13.03 12.75
CA LEU A 153 -9.72 -12.50 12.95
C LEU A 153 -9.20 -11.59 11.82
N PRO A 154 -9.40 -11.91 10.52
CA PRO A 154 -8.98 -11.03 9.43
C PRO A 154 -9.58 -9.62 9.49
N ALA A 155 -10.88 -9.51 9.79
CA ALA A 155 -11.52 -8.20 9.96
C ALA A 155 -11.00 -7.47 11.19
N ALA A 156 -10.77 -8.18 12.30
CA ALA A 156 -10.23 -7.57 13.51
C ALA A 156 -8.83 -6.99 13.27
N ARG A 157 -7.96 -7.72 12.56
CA ARG A 157 -6.61 -7.26 12.18
C ARG A 157 -6.68 -6.04 11.26
N LEU A 158 -7.47 -6.12 10.19
CA LEU A 158 -7.58 -5.00 9.23
C LEU A 158 -8.21 -3.76 9.87
N GLY A 159 -9.26 -3.94 10.68
CA GLY A 159 -9.91 -2.88 11.44
C GLY A 159 -8.98 -2.22 12.45
N ALA A 160 -8.14 -3.02 13.14
CA ALA A 160 -7.16 -2.49 14.06
C ALA A 160 -6.06 -1.68 13.36
N GLU A 161 -5.56 -2.15 12.21
CA GLU A 161 -4.59 -1.38 11.42
C GLU A 161 -5.19 -0.06 10.92
N LEU A 162 -6.42 -0.10 10.40
CA LEU A 162 -7.14 1.11 9.96
C LEU A 162 -7.36 2.08 11.12
N ALA A 163 -7.76 1.58 12.30
CA ALA A 163 -7.91 2.39 13.51
C ALA A 163 -6.57 2.99 13.96
N ALA A 164 -5.47 2.23 13.91
CA ALA A 164 -4.15 2.70 14.29
C ALA A 164 -3.64 3.82 13.37
N VAL A 165 -3.76 3.66 12.04
CA VAL A 165 -3.30 4.70 11.08
C VAL A 165 -4.19 5.94 11.08
N THR A 166 -5.43 5.83 11.55
CA THR A 166 -6.35 6.97 11.75
C THR A 166 -6.29 7.55 13.17
N GLY A 167 -5.32 7.12 14.00
CA GLY A 167 -5.09 7.66 15.34
C GLY A 167 -6.04 7.18 16.43
N ARG A 168 -6.97 6.27 16.13
CA ARG A 168 -7.89 5.65 17.09
C ARG A 168 -7.22 4.45 17.78
N LEU A 169 -6.12 4.71 18.49
CA LEU A 169 -5.30 3.68 19.13
C LEU A 169 -6.08 2.84 20.14
N GLU A 170 -6.98 3.44 20.91
CA GLU A 170 -7.84 2.74 21.85
C GLU A 170 -8.73 1.70 21.14
N ALA A 171 -9.33 2.08 20.02
CA ALA A 171 -10.15 1.17 19.22
C ALA A 171 -9.30 0.04 18.62
N ALA A 172 -8.11 0.36 18.11
CA ALA A 172 -7.18 -0.63 17.58
C ALA A 172 -6.73 -1.64 18.64
N ILE A 173 -6.40 -1.17 19.84
CA ILE A 173 -6.03 -2.01 20.99
C ILE A 173 -7.21 -2.87 21.42
N ALA A 174 -8.43 -2.31 21.49
CA ALA A 174 -9.62 -3.06 21.85
C ALA A 174 -9.88 -4.23 20.87
N LEU A 175 -9.77 -3.96 19.56
CA LEU A 175 -9.92 -4.99 18.52
C LEU A 175 -8.87 -6.10 18.66
N LEU A 176 -7.58 -5.76 18.79
CA LEU A 176 -6.54 -6.77 18.90
C LEU A 176 -6.52 -7.47 20.26
N HIS A 177 -6.95 -6.82 21.34
CA HIS A 177 -7.13 -7.47 22.63
C HIS A 177 -8.23 -8.51 22.57
N ALA A 178 -9.38 -8.17 21.95
CA ALA A 178 -10.47 -9.10 21.72
C ALA A 178 -10.03 -10.29 20.84
N ALA A 179 -9.23 -10.04 19.81
CA ALA A 179 -8.64 -11.08 18.96
C ALA A 179 -7.62 -11.96 19.70
N ALA A 180 -6.67 -11.36 20.43
CA ALA A 180 -5.65 -12.09 21.20
C ALA A 180 -6.25 -12.97 22.31
N THR A 181 -7.38 -12.55 22.89
CA THR A 181 -8.12 -13.34 23.89
C THR A 181 -8.68 -14.63 23.29
N ARG A 182 -9.09 -14.59 22.02
CA ARG A 182 -9.71 -15.72 21.30
C ARG A 182 -8.70 -16.60 20.58
N HIS A 183 -7.60 -15.99 20.12
CA HIS A 183 -6.50 -16.61 19.40
C HIS A 183 -5.18 -16.43 20.18
N PRO A 184 -5.05 -16.99 21.39
CA PRO A 184 -3.85 -16.83 22.21
C PRO A 184 -2.58 -17.40 21.56
N GLU A 185 -2.72 -18.27 20.56
CA GLU A 185 -1.64 -18.84 19.76
C GLU A 185 -1.11 -17.90 18.66
N ASP A 186 -1.87 -16.86 18.27
CA ASP A 186 -1.43 -15.92 17.23
C ASP A 186 -0.42 -14.91 17.81
N ALA A 187 0.85 -15.29 17.76
CA ALA A 187 1.96 -14.44 18.19
C ALA A 187 2.04 -13.10 17.43
N ALA A 188 1.53 -13.02 16.21
CA ALA A 188 1.55 -11.79 15.43
C ALA A 188 0.54 -10.78 15.98
N VAL A 189 -0.66 -11.23 16.34
CA VAL A 189 -1.69 -10.41 17.01
C VAL A 189 -1.20 -9.95 18.38
N ALA A 190 -0.62 -10.85 19.18
CA ALA A 190 -0.08 -10.51 20.49
C ALA A 190 1.06 -9.47 20.39
N ALA A 191 1.99 -9.65 19.45
CA ALA A 191 3.08 -8.71 19.22
C ALA A 191 2.56 -7.34 18.75
N ARG A 192 1.57 -7.32 17.85
CA ARG A 192 0.99 -6.08 17.35
C ARG A 192 0.20 -5.35 18.44
N LEU A 193 -0.56 -6.06 19.27
CA LEU A 193 -1.24 -5.50 20.43
C LEU A 193 -0.24 -4.86 21.39
N ALA A 194 0.84 -5.55 21.75
CA ALA A 194 1.89 -5.03 22.63
C ALA A 194 2.54 -3.76 22.04
N GLN A 195 2.80 -3.75 20.73
CA GLN A 195 3.32 -2.57 20.04
C GLN A 195 2.36 -1.37 20.12
N LEU A 196 1.07 -1.59 19.89
CA LEU A 196 0.06 -0.52 19.97
C LEU A 196 -0.12 -0.01 21.40
N GLN A 197 -0.05 -0.90 22.40
CA GLN A 197 -0.09 -0.52 23.81
C GLN A 197 1.12 0.36 24.18
N GLU A 198 2.31 -0.01 23.72
CA GLU A 198 3.50 0.80 23.94
C GLU A 198 3.43 2.15 23.21
N GLU A 199 2.94 2.16 21.97
CA GLU A 199 2.68 3.41 21.24
C GLU A 199 1.66 4.30 21.99
N LYS A 200 0.57 3.73 22.52
CA LYS A 200 -0.41 4.49 23.31
C LYS A 200 0.21 5.09 24.56
N ARG A 201 1.06 4.34 25.29
CA ARG A 201 1.79 4.88 26.46
C ARG A 201 2.76 5.98 26.06
N ALA A 202 3.50 5.78 24.97
CA ALA A 202 4.47 6.75 24.48
C ALA A 202 3.83 8.07 24.02
N LEU A 203 2.54 8.04 23.65
CA LEU A 203 1.75 9.20 23.23
C LEU A 203 0.77 9.69 24.32
N GLU A 204 0.89 9.19 25.55
CA GLU A 204 0.02 9.61 26.64
C GLU A 204 0.19 11.10 26.93
N GLY A 205 -0.92 11.81 27.08
CA GLY A 205 -0.94 13.26 27.29
C GLY A 205 -0.73 14.11 26.02
N PHE A 206 -0.51 13.49 24.85
CA PHE A 206 -0.41 14.23 23.59
C PHE A 206 -1.74 14.89 23.25
N LEU A 207 -1.69 16.13 22.77
CA LEU A 207 -2.86 16.82 22.25
C LEU A 207 -3.07 16.49 20.78
N THR A 208 -4.29 16.68 20.31
CA THR A 208 -4.66 16.55 18.90
C THR A 208 -5.13 17.90 18.37
N ASP A 209 -4.62 18.29 17.20
CA ASP A 209 -5.04 19.48 16.45
C ASP A 209 -5.19 19.13 14.96
N GLY A 210 -5.66 20.05 14.12
CA GLY A 210 -6.03 19.76 12.75
C GLY A 210 -5.92 20.92 11.77
N SER A 211 -5.51 20.59 10.55
CA SER A 211 -5.65 21.43 9.35
C SER A 211 -6.56 20.73 8.32
N THR A 212 -6.71 21.33 7.14
CA THR A 212 -7.53 20.79 6.04
C THR A 212 -7.15 19.35 5.69
N HIS A 213 -5.86 19.05 5.54
CA HIS A 213 -5.39 17.74 5.07
C HIS A 213 -4.66 16.90 6.12
N PHE A 214 -4.49 17.42 7.34
CA PHE A 214 -3.70 16.75 8.37
C PHE A 214 -4.38 16.80 9.74
N ASP A 215 -4.21 15.72 10.49
CA ASP A 215 -4.39 15.68 11.94
C ASP A 215 -3.01 15.64 12.57
N TYR A 216 -2.82 16.34 13.69
CA TYR A 216 -1.53 16.45 14.36
C TYR A 216 -1.64 15.86 15.75
N ARG A 217 -0.65 15.08 16.16
CA ARG A 217 -0.46 14.67 17.56
C ARG A 217 0.91 15.06 18.05
N TYR A 218 0.95 15.80 19.15
CA TYR A 218 2.18 16.39 19.68
C TYR A 218 2.15 16.46 21.21
N ASP A 219 3.34 16.51 21.82
CA ASP A 219 3.52 16.68 23.26
C ASP A 219 3.30 18.15 23.66
N PRO A 220 2.27 18.49 24.46
CA PRO A 220 2.03 19.87 24.89
C PRO A 220 3.08 20.41 25.87
N HIS A 221 3.91 19.55 26.46
CA HIS A 221 4.97 19.95 27.39
C HIS A 221 6.25 20.43 26.69
N ARG A 222 6.23 20.55 25.36
CA ARG A 222 7.27 21.15 24.53
C ARG A 222 6.86 22.56 24.08
N PRO A 223 7.05 23.61 24.90
CA PRO A 223 6.57 24.96 24.58
C PRO A 223 7.20 25.53 23.30
N ASP A 224 8.44 25.12 22.99
CA ASP A 224 9.13 25.47 21.75
C ASP A 224 8.44 24.85 20.53
N LEU A 225 8.01 23.59 20.61
CA LEU A 225 7.24 22.92 19.57
C LEU A 225 5.84 23.51 19.44
N VAL A 226 5.14 23.72 20.57
CA VAL A 226 3.80 24.32 20.58
C VAL A 226 3.82 25.70 19.93
N ALA A 227 4.84 26.52 20.22
CA ALA A 227 5.00 27.83 19.59
C ALA A 227 5.34 27.74 18.09
N ALA A 228 5.90 26.63 17.62
CA ALA A 228 6.22 26.38 16.22
C ALA A 228 5.13 25.62 15.46
N LEU A 229 4.11 25.09 16.15
CA LEU A 229 3.08 24.24 15.54
C LEU A 229 2.34 24.93 14.39
N PRO A 230 1.89 26.20 14.48
CA PRO A 230 1.25 26.86 13.34
C PRO A 230 2.14 26.91 12.09
N LEU A 231 3.46 27.07 12.28
CA LEU A 231 4.43 27.09 11.19
C LEU A 231 4.59 25.70 10.56
N LEU A 232 4.63 24.66 11.39
CA LEU A 232 4.66 23.28 10.92
C LEU A 232 3.38 22.92 10.15
N MET A 233 2.22 23.39 10.61
CA MET A 233 0.95 23.16 9.92
C MET A 233 0.96 23.83 8.54
N GLU A 234 1.41 25.08 8.45
CA GLU A 234 1.58 25.80 7.18
C GLU A 234 2.54 25.06 6.23
N ASP A 235 3.69 24.58 6.73
CA ASP A 235 4.69 23.89 5.92
C ASP A 235 4.21 22.51 5.42
N LEU A 236 3.35 21.83 6.17
CA LEU A 236 2.70 20.58 5.73
C LEU A 236 1.63 20.84 4.66
N GLU A 237 0.83 21.88 4.81
CA GLU A 237 -0.11 22.31 3.77
C GLU A 237 0.64 22.80 2.51
N ALA A 238 1.78 23.46 2.67
CA ALA A 238 2.66 23.80 1.54
C ALA A 238 3.24 22.54 0.86
N ALA A 239 3.58 21.49 1.63
CA ALA A 239 4.00 20.21 1.08
C ALA A 239 2.86 19.52 0.31
N TYR A 240 1.63 19.60 0.80
CA TYR A 240 0.43 19.19 0.07
C TYR A 240 0.32 19.90 -1.27
N GLN A 241 0.38 21.23 -1.27
CA GLN A 241 0.25 22.04 -2.49
C GLN A 241 1.38 21.75 -3.48
N ALA A 242 2.61 21.52 -3.00
CA ALA A 242 3.74 21.18 -3.85
C ALA A 242 3.56 19.83 -4.57
N VAL A 243 3.02 18.82 -3.87
CA VAL A 243 2.68 17.52 -4.48
C VAL A 243 1.52 17.66 -5.46
N ALA A 244 0.46 18.37 -5.08
CA ALA A 244 -0.68 18.60 -5.97
C ALA A 244 -0.26 19.31 -7.26
N ALA A 245 0.56 20.36 -7.16
CA ALA A 245 1.04 21.13 -8.30
C ALA A 245 2.00 20.36 -9.22
N ARG A 246 2.90 19.54 -8.65
CA ARG A 246 3.91 18.79 -9.45
C ARG A 246 3.40 17.47 -9.99
N LEU A 247 2.53 16.79 -9.25
CA LEU A 247 2.12 15.42 -9.54
C LEU A 247 0.65 15.30 -9.93
N GLY A 248 -0.16 16.36 -9.77
CA GLY A 248 -1.61 16.27 -9.96
C GLY A 248 -2.29 15.39 -8.91
N LEU A 249 -1.64 15.15 -7.76
CA LEU A 249 -2.15 14.30 -6.69
C LEU A 249 -2.66 15.15 -5.52
N ALA A 250 -3.97 15.11 -5.31
CA ALA A 250 -4.67 15.84 -4.27
C ALA A 250 -5.62 14.90 -3.49
N PRO A 251 -5.09 13.99 -2.66
CA PRO A 251 -5.92 13.15 -1.82
C PRO A 251 -6.76 13.97 -0.84
N GLN A 252 -7.98 13.51 -0.58
CA GLN A 252 -8.99 14.25 0.19
C GLN A 252 -9.07 13.81 1.65
N ASP A 253 -8.53 12.64 1.98
CA ASP A 253 -8.49 12.14 3.34
C ASP A 253 -7.39 12.83 4.16
N ARG A 254 -7.65 13.01 5.46
CA ARG A 254 -6.69 13.62 6.38
C ARG A 254 -5.61 12.60 6.77
N ILE A 255 -4.38 13.06 6.87
CA ILE A 255 -3.22 12.24 7.25
C ILE A 255 -2.81 12.57 8.69
N LEU A 256 -2.71 11.55 9.53
CA LEU A 256 -2.18 11.74 10.88
C LEU A 256 -0.68 11.97 10.85
N VAL A 257 -0.25 13.06 11.48
CA VAL A 257 1.13 13.47 11.70
C VAL A 257 1.45 13.31 13.19
N LEU A 258 2.36 12.40 13.51
CA LEU A 258 2.91 12.23 14.85
C LEU A 258 4.17 13.09 14.97
N VAL A 259 4.11 14.16 15.76
CA VAL A 259 5.23 15.06 16.00
C VAL A 259 5.94 14.63 17.28
N LEU A 260 7.14 14.08 17.11
CA LEU A 260 7.87 13.35 18.14
C LEU A 260 9.16 14.10 18.49
N ASP A 261 9.54 14.07 19.75
CA ASP A 261 10.80 14.65 20.23
C ASP A 261 12.02 13.84 19.74
N ARG A 262 12.88 14.45 18.93
CA ARG A 262 14.05 13.75 18.39
C ARG A 262 14.96 13.17 19.48
N GLU A 263 15.16 13.84 20.60
CA GLU A 263 16.08 13.39 21.65
C GLU A 263 15.49 12.23 22.45
N ARG A 264 14.21 12.34 22.81
CA ARG A 264 13.49 11.30 23.56
C ARG A 264 13.33 10.01 22.77
N TYR A 265 13.08 10.11 21.47
CA TYR A 265 12.77 8.96 20.63
C TYR A 265 13.98 8.41 19.84
N ARG A 266 15.17 9.03 19.94
CA ARG A 266 16.43 8.50 19.39
C ARG A 266 16.80 7.12 19.94
N GLY A 267 16.41 6.81 21.18
CA GLY A 267 16.75 5.56 21.88
C GLY A 267 15.93 4.33 21.47
N GLY A 268 14.78 4.52 20.80
CA GLY A 268 13.86 3.43 20.44
C GLY A 268 13.92 2.98 18.98
N ALA A 269 14.23 3.88 18.04
CA ALA A 269 14.37 3.56 16.62
C ALA A 269 15.23 4.61 15.89
N PRO A 270 16.41 4.25 15.32
CA PRO A 270 17.28 5.16 14.56
C PRO A 270 16.69 5.72 13.25
N GLU A 271 15.45 5.37 12.91
CA GLU A 271 14.87 5.41 11.57
C GLU A 271 14.32 6.78 11.16
N TRP A 272 13.87 7.59 12.13
CA TRP A 272 13.06 8.80 11.87
C TRP A 272 13.89 10.08 11.89
N SER A 273 15.19 10.02 11.57
CA SER A 273 16.13 11.14 11.73
C SER A 273 15.74 12.46 11.04
N GLY A 274 14.70 12.45 10.20
CA GLY A 274 13.99 13.65 9.74
C GLY A 274 12.50 13.43 9.46
N GLY A 275 12.05 12.21 9.18
CA GLY A 275 10.66 11.89 8.83
C GLY A 275 10.50 10.43 8.40
N LEU A 276 9.30 9.87 8.54
CA LEU A 276 8.92 8.54 8.04
C LEU A 276 7.41 8.48 7.79
N TYR A 277 7.01 8.10 6.57
CA TYR A 277 5.64 7.67 6.30
C TYR A 277 5.47 6.16 6.56
N ASP A 278 4.49 5.75 7.37
CA ASP A 278 4.12 4.34 7.64
C ASP A 278 2.62 4.07 7.48
N GLY A 279 1.92 4.94 6.75
CA GLY A 279 0.47 5.14 6.84
C GLY A 279 0.10 6.40 7.62
N ARG A 280 0.99 6.80 8.53
CA ARG A 280 1.03 8.09 9.24
C ARG A 280 2.36 8.78 8.91
N ILE A 281 2.44 10.09 9.04
CA ILE A 281 3.72 10.81 8.95
C ILE A 281 4.29 10.92 10.37
N ARG A 282 5.43 10.29 10.63
CA ARG A 282 6.20 10.47 11.88
C ARG A 282 7.28 11.50 11.65
N LEU A 283 7.25 12.59 12.40
CA LEU A 283 8.18 13.69 12.29
C LEU A 283 8.99 13.82 13.58
N ALA A 284 10.30 13.62 13.53
CA ALA A 284 11.17 13.83 14.68
C ALA A 284 11.71 15.26 14.69
N VAL A 285 11.20 16.07 15.62
CA VAL A 285 11.51 17.50 15.73
C VAL A 285 12.40 17.74 16.95
N GLY A 286 13.53 18.41 16.71
CA GLY A 286 14.37 19.02 17.74
C GLY A 286 13.91 20.46 17.95
N ASP A 287 14.61 21.40 17.32
CA ASP A 287 14.19 22.80 17.20
C ASP A 287 13.60 23.02 15.80
N TYR A 288 12.27 23.10 15.70
CA TYR A 288 11.61 23.24 14.40
C TYR A 288 12.06 24.50 13.65
N ARG A 289 12.23 25.63 14.36
CA ARG A 289 12.54 26.92 13.71
C ARG A 289 13.95 26.92 13.16
N GLY A 290 14.93 26.43 13.94
CA GLY A 290 16.32 26.32 13.49
C GLY A 290 16.53 25.31 12.36
N GLU A 291 15.64 24.34 12.21
CA GLU A 291 15.76 23.24 11.24
C GLU A 291 14.77 23.32 10.08
N ARG A 292 13.98 24.40 10.00
CA ARG A 292 12.80 24.51 9.12
C ARG A 292 13.09 24.15 7.67
N ASP A 293 14.14 24.70 7.07
CA ASP A 293 14.46 24.48 5.65
C ASP A 293 14.69 23.00 5.32
N GLY A 294 15.41 22.29 6.21
CA GLY A 294 15.65 20.85 6.07
C GLY A 294 14.39 20.01 6.30
N LEU A 295 13.56 20.42 7.25
CA LEU A 295 12.30 19.75 7.54
C LEU A 295 11.28 19.96 6.42
N GLN A 296 11.16 21.16 5.83
CA GLN A 296 10.27 21.40 4.68
C GLN A 296 10.56 20.46 3.50
N ALA A 297 11.84 20.23 3.20
CA ALA A 297 12.24 19.24 2.20
C ALA A 297 11.77 17.82 2.58
N THR A 298 11.94 17.45 3.85
CA THR A 298 11.48 16.16 4.37
C THR A 298 9.96 16.03 4.33
N LEU A 299 9.20 17.08 4.68
CA LEU A 299 7.74 17.08 4.63
C LEU A 299 7.23 16.85 3.22
N ARG A 300 7.83 17.49 2.21
CA ARG A 300 7.55 17.23 0.79
C ARG A 300 7.81 15.78 0.40
N HIS A 301 8.94 15.22 0.86
CA HIS A 301 9.32 13.83 0.60
C HIS A 301 8.30 12.85 1.21
N GLU A 302 8.04 12.95 2.51
CA GLU A 302 7.14 12.01 3.21
C GLU A 302 5.68 12.17 2.76
N TYR A 303 5.22 13.39 2.47
CA TYR A 303 3.89 13.61 1.91
C TYR A 303 3.75 13.04 0.49
N THR A 304 4.82 13.05 -0.32
CA THR A 304 4.80 12.41 -1.64
C THR A 304 4.52 10.91 -1.53
N HIS A 305 5.17 10.21 -0.60
CA HIS A 305 4.85 8.80 -0.32
C HIS A 305 3.39 8.64 0.09
N ALA A 306 2.92 9.51 0.97
CA ALA A 306 1.55 9.47 1.45
C ALA A 306 0.53 9.63 0.31
N ALA A 307 0.76 10.56 -0.61
CA ALA A 307 -0.10 10.79 -1.77
C ALA A 307 -0.06 9.61 -2.76
N LEU A 308 1.13 9.06 -3.05
CA LEU A 308 1.29 7.92 -3.94
C LEU A 308 0.59 6.66 -3.42
N HIS A 309 0.66 6.41 -2.11
CA HIS A 309 -0.03 5.27 -1.49
C HIS A 309 -1.56 5.33 -1.58
N ARG A 310 -2.12 6.51 -1.87
CA ARG A 310 -3.58 6.70 -2.05
C ARG A 310 -4.03 6.57 -3.50
N LEU A 311 -3.12 6.21 -4.41
CA LEU A 311 -3.47 5.87 -5.78
C LEU A 311 -4.22 4.54 -5.88
N GLY A 312 -3.80 3.56 -5.07
CA GLY A 312 -4.42 2.25 -4.94
C GLY A 312 -3.66 1.11 -5.58
N PRO A 313 -3.40 1.15 -6.90
CA PRO A 313 -2.51 0.18 -7.52
C PRO A 313 -1.09 0.27 -6.94
N PRO A 314 -0.39 -0.86 -6.80
CA PRO A 314 1.00 -0.85 -6.38
C PRO A 314 1.87 -0.14 -7.43
N LEU A 315 2.83 0.64 -6.95
CA LEU A 315 3.82 1.31 -7.78
C LEU A 315 5.22 0.76 -7.48
N PRO A 316 6.15 0.78 -8.46
CA PRO A 316 7.51 0.34 -8.23
C PRO A 316 8.27 1.30 -7.30
N THR A 317 9.20 0.74 -6.52
CA THR A 317 9.97 1.51 -5.52
C THR A 317 10.74 2.68 -6.14
N TRP A 318 11.29 2.52 -7.35
CA TRP A 318 11.99 3.60 -8.04
C TRP A 318 11.10 4.83 -8.29
N LEU A 319 9.80 4.63 -8.57
CA LEU A 319 8.89 5.73 -8.84
C LEU A 319 8.55 6.46 -7.53
N HIS A 320 8.29 5.71 -6.45
CA HIS A 320 8.10 6.28 -5.12
C HIS A 320 9.28 7.17 -4.70
N GLU A 321 10.48 6.61 -4.68
CA GLU A 321 11.68 7.33 -4.24
C GLU A 321 12.13 8.42 -5.22
N GLY A 322 11.95 8.19 -6.52
CA GLY A 322 12.29 9.16 -7.56
C GLY A 322 11.42 10.41 -7.47
N LEU A 323 10.10 10.24 -7.37
CA LEU A 323 9.17 11.35 -7.25
C LEU A 323 9.30 12.06 -5.89
N ALA A 324 9.48 11.31 -4.80
CA ALA A 324 9.68 11.92 -3.49
C ALA A 324 10.92 12.82 -3.47
N GLN A 325 12.05 12.37 -4.03
CA GLN A 325 13.25 13.21 -4.18
C GLN A 325 13.07 14.38 -5.15
N TRP A 326 12.28 14.19 -6.21
CA TRP A 326 12.01 15.25 -7.18
C TRP A 326 11.14 16.36 -6.57
N VAL A 327 10.10 16.00 -5.83
CA VAL A 327 9.25 16.96 -5.10
C VAL A 327 9.99 17.59 -3.91
N GLU A 328 10.88 16.86 -3.24
CA GLU A 328 11.85 17.37 -2.25
C GLU A 328 12.75 18.48 -2.84
N ALA A 329 12.86 18.55 -4.17
CA ALA A 329 13.71 19.45 -4.96
C ALA A 329 15.21 19.12 -4.89
N ARG A 330 15.55 17.82 -4.85
CA ARG A 330 16.95 17.37 -4.93
C ARG A 330 17.58 17.72 -6.27
N ALA A 331 18.89 17.94 -6.24
CA ALA A 331 19.66 18.35 -7.42
C ALA A 331 19.81 17.22 -8.46
N VAL A 332 18.88 17.18 -9.43
CA VAL A 332 18.88 16.22 -10.55
C VAL A 332 20.21 16.21 -11.30
N ALA A 333 20.80 17.37 -11.54
CA ALA A 333 22.10 17.48 -12.22
C ALA A 333 23.23 16.78 -11.44
N GLY A 334 23.18 16.81 -10.11
CA GLY A 334 24.14 16.10 -9.25
C GLY A 334 24.00 14.58 -9.38
N ALA A 335 22.77 14.08 -9.32
CA ALA A 335 22.48 12.66 -9.52
C ALA A 335 22.93 12.18 -10.91
N ARG A 336 22.60 12.93 -11.98
CA ARG A 336 23.04 12.64 -13.35
C ARG A 336 24.57 12.58 -13.49
N ARG A 337 25.31 13.51 -12.85
CA ARG A 337 26.78 13.48 -12.82
C ARG A 337 27.33 12.26 -12.07
N SER A 338 26.76 11.95 -10.91
CA SER A 338 27.11 10.76 -10.11
C SER A 338 26.95 9.47 -10.91
N LEU A 339 25.80 9.30 -11.59
CA LEU A 339 25.52 8.14 -12.44
C LEU A 339 26.52 8.01 -13.60
N ARG A 340 26.83 9.12 -14.29
CA ARG A 340 27.81 9.14 -15.39
C ARG A 340 29.22 8.74 -14.94
N ALA A 341 29.62 9.14 -13.73
CA ALA A 341 30.91 8.75 -13.15
C ALA A 341 30.90 7.34 -12.54
N GLY A 342 29.71 6.80 -12.23
CA GLY A 342 29.50 5.63 -11.39
C GLY A 342 29.76 4.27 -12.02
N GLY A 343 29.98 4.21 -13.35
CA GLY A 343 30.15 2.97 -14.11
C GLY A 343 28.81 2.44 -14.63
N ALA A 344 28.56 1.13 -14.49
CA ALA A 344 27.33 0.51 -14.96
C ALA A 344 26.10 1.06 -14.23
N LEU A 345 25.07 1.44 -15.00
CA LEU A 345 23.79 1.90 -14.49
C LEU A 345 22.97 0.71 -13.96
N PRO A 346 22.16 0.89 -12.89
CA PRO A 346 21.27 -0.16 -12.39
C PRO A 346 20.23 -0.56 -13.45
N GLU A 347 19.80 -1.81 -13.44
CA GLU A 347 18.69 -2.30 -14.26
C GLU A 347 17.35 -1.87 -13.67
N LEU A 348 16.42 -1.39 -14.51
CA LEU A 348 15.13 -0.87 -14.04
C LEU A 348 14.33 -1.93 -13.27
N ALA A 349 14.31 -3.18 -13.75
CA ALA A 349 13.62 -4.29 -13.11
C ALA A 349 14.11 -4.54 -11.66
N ALA A 350 15.42 -4.40 -11.42
CA ALA A 350 15.98 -4.51 -10.07
C ALA A 350 15.51 -3.38 -9.13
N LEU A 351 15.09 -2.25 -9.70
CA LEU A 351 14.61 -1.08 -8.96
C LEU A 351 13.08 -1.09 -8.73
N GLU A 352 12.34 -2.04 -9.30
CA GLU A 352 10.92 -2.23 -9.00
C GLU A 352 10.71 -2.82 -7.59
N GLY A 353 11.62 -3.70 -7.17
CA GLY A 353 11.61 -4.37 -5.87
C GLY A 353 12.15 -3.51 -4.71
N ASP A 354 12.49 -4.17 -3.60
CA ASP A 354 12.99 -3.50 -2.38
C ASP A 354 14.52 -3.42 -2.36
N TRP A 355 15.03 -2.44 -3.10
CA TRP A 355 16.46 -2.12 -3.15
C TRP A 355 16.92 -1.21 -2.03
N THR A 356 16.00 -0.56 -1.33
CA THR A 356 16.35 0.28 -0.18
C THR A 356 17.01 -0.55 0.93
N SER A 357 16.63 -1.82 1.05
CA SER A 357 17.16 -2.81 2.00
C SER A 357 18.57 -3.32 1.68
N TRP A 358 19.13 -3.01 0.50
CA TRP A 358 20.42 -3.55 0.06
C TRP A 358 21.59 -3.16 0.94
N THR A 359 22.49 -4.11 1.20
CA THR A 359 23.65 -3.96 2.10
C THR A 359 24.85 -3.23 1.50
N ASP A 360 24.84 -2.94 0.21
CA ASP A 360 25.85 -2.13 -0.47
C ASP A 360 25.39 -0.66 -0.53
N ARG A 361 26.11 0.23 0.17
CA ARG A 361 25.76 1.66 0.23
C ARG A 361 25.89 2.35 -1.13
N ARG A 362 26.85 1.93 -1.95
CA ARG A 362 27.08 2.53 -3.28
C ARG A 362 25.94 2.17 -4.22
N LYS A 363 25.51 0.90 -4.22
CA LYS A 363 24.35 0.47 -5.02
C LYS A 363 23.06 1.17 -4.61
N VAL A 364 22.83 1.34 -3.30
CA VAL A 364 21.67 2.09 -2.80
C VAL A 364 21.71 3.54 -3.27
N GLN A 365 22.86 4.21 -3.19
CA GLN A 365 22.98 5.58 -3.68
C GLN A 365 22.76 5.68 -5.20
N GLN A 366 23.31 4.74 -5.98
CA GLN A 366 23.09 4.69 -7.43
C GLN A 366 21.61 4.47 -7.77
N ALA A 367 20.90 3.64 -7.01
CA ALA A 367 19.46 3.44 -7.19
C ALA A 367 18.66 4.73 -6.91
N TYR A 368 18.99 5.45 -5.83
CA TYR A 368 18.39 6.76 -5.54
C TYR A 368 18.66 7.80 -6.63
N ASP A 369 19.90 7.89 -7.09
CA ASP A 369 20.29 8.83 -8.14
C ASP A 369 19.58 8.48 -9.46
N TYR A 370 19.47 7.19 -9.79
CA TYR A 370 18.79 6.70 -10.98
C TYR A 370 17.29 7.02 -10.95
N ALA A 371 16.62 6.69 -9.84
CA ALA A 371 15.22 6.98 -9.60
C ALA A 371 14.91 8.48 -9.72
N LEU A 372 15.71 9.35 -9.10
CA LEU A 372 15.56 10.81 -9.21
C LEU A 372 15.76 11.28 -10.66
N SER A 373 16.79 10.77 -11.33
CA SER A 373 17.10 11.13 -12.72
C SER A 373 15.98 10.73 -13.68
N LEU A 374 15.42 9.52 -13.50
CA LEU A 374 14.34 8.98 -14.32
C LEU A 374 13.04 9.75 -14.09
N ALA A 375 12.67 10.02 -12.83
CA ALA A 375 11.53 10.89 -12.51
C ALA A 375 11.69 12.27 -13.18
N ALA A 376 12.81 12.95 -12.98
CA ALA A 376 13.01 14.24 -13.65
C ALA A 376 12.92 14.14 -15.18
N PHE A 377 13.47 13.08 -15.77
CA PHE A 377 13.39 12.82 -17.22
C PHE A 377 11.95 12.67 -17.72
N LEU A 378 11.08 11.96 -16.99
CA LEU A 378 9.67 11.81 -17.41
C LEU A 378 8.99 13.18 -17.53
N GLY A 379 9.17 14.06 -16.54
CA GLY A 379 8.62 15.41 -16.59
C GLY A 379 9.24 16.29 -17.67
N GLU A 380 10.55 16.17 -17.89
CA GLU A 380 11.28 16.91 -18.93
C GLU A 380 10.88 16.47 -20.36
N ALA A 381 10.71 15.18 -20.59
CA ALA A 381 10.48 14.61 -21.93
C ALA A 381 9.00 14.60 -22.34
N TYR A 382 8.08 14.41 -21.38
CA TYR A 382 6.64 14.27 -21.65
C TYR A 382 5.81 15.46 -21.14
N GLY A 383 6.46 16.46 -20.53
CA GLY A 383 5.84 17.69 -20.05
C GLY A 383 5.32 17.61 -18.60
N ALA A 384 5.07 18.77 -18.02
CA ALA A 384 4.74 18.91 -16.59
C ALA A 384 3.46 18.17 -16.16
N ALA A 385 2.49 18.01 -17.06
CA ALA A 385 1.21 17.36 -16.77
C ALA A 385 1.27 15.82 -16.85
N VAL A 386 2.40 15.23 -17.25
CA VAL A 386 2.51 13.77 -17.50
C VAL A 386 2.16 12.95 -16.26
N TYR A 387 2.45 13.44 -15.06
CA TYR A 387 2.18 12.72 -13.83
C TYR A 387 0.69 12.61 -13.52
N GLY A 388 -0.08 13.68 -13.72
CA GLY A 388 -1.52 13.64 -13.58
C GLY A 388 -2.13 12.57 -14.49
N LEU A 389 -1.75 12.59 -15.78
CA LEU A 389 -2.18 11.60 -16.76
C LEU A 389 -1.72 10.18 -16.41
N LEU A 390 -0.47 10.01 -15.97
CA LEU A 390 0.06 8.73 -15.51
C LEU A 390 -0.84 8.17 -14.42
N PHE A 391 -1.12 8.96 -13.39
CA PHE A 391 -1.87 8.49 -12.24
C PHE A 391 -3.35 8.25 -12.52
N GLU A 392 -3.98 9.00 -13.43
CA GLU A 392 -5.32 8.69 -13.95
C GLU A 392 -5.35 7.32 -14.67
N ASN A 393 -4.38 7.07 -15.54
CA ASN A 393 -4.27 5.81 -16.26
C ASN A 393 -3.93 4.65 -15.31
N VAL A 394 -3.02 4.87 -14.34
CA VAL A 394 -2.65 3.87 -13.33
C VAL A 394 -3.88 3.46 -12.51
N ARG A 395 -4.67 4.42 -12.01
CA ARG A 395 -5.90 4.12 -11.25
C ARG A 395 -6.87 3.23 -12.01
N SER A 396 -6.89 3.32 -13.34
CA SER A 396 -7.84 2.62 -14.20
C SER A 396 -7.31 1.29 -14.73
N LEU A 397 -6.00 1.19 -14.97
CA LEU A 397 -5.40 0.09 -15.74
C LEU A 397 -4.30 -0.66 -14.97
N GLY A 398 -3.94 -0.21 -13.77
CA GLY A 398 -2.74 -0.66 -13.07
C GLY A 398 -1.46 -0.01 -13.62
N PHE A 399 -0.32 -0.27 -12.97
CA PHE A 399 0.90 0.48 -13.25
C PHE A 399 1.46 0.26 -14.66
N ALA A 400 1.69 -1.00 -15.07
CA ALA A 400 2.33 -1.30 -16.35
C ALA A 400 1.52 -0.80 -17.56
N ALA A 401 0.23 -1.14 -17.61
CA ALA A 401 -0.66 -0.70 -18.68
C ALA A 401 -0.91 0.83 -18.61
N GLY A 402 -1.00 1.39 -17.41
CA GLY A 402 -1.15 2.83 -17.22
C GLY A 402 0.07 3.63 -17.72
N ALA A 403 1.27 3.14 -17.44
CA ALA A 403 2.52 3.72 -17.95
C ALA A 403 2.58 3.62 -19.48
N GLN A 404 2.29 2.45 -20.05
CA GLN A 404 2.28 2.26 -21.51
C GLN A 404 1.27 3.19 -22.19
N ARG A 405 0.07 3.33 -21.63
CA ARG A 405 -0.96 4.25 -22.13
C ARG A 405 -0.52 5.71 -22.08
N THR A 406 0.24 6.09 -21.06
CA THR A 406 0.69 7.47 -20.83
C THR A 406 1.84 7.86 -21.75
N PHE A 407 2.86 6.99 -21.86
CA PHE A 407 4.07 7.28 -22.63
C PHE A 407 3.96 6.84 -24.10
N GLY A 408 2.93 6.07 -24.46
CA GLY A 408 2.71 5.55 -25.81
C GLY A 408 3.68 4.43 -26.21
N LYS A 409 4.48 3.92 -25.27
CA LYS A 409 5.51 2.89 -25.48
C LYS A 409 5.77 2.11 -24.18
N SER A 410 6.57 1.04 -24.26
CA SER A 410 6.88 0.24 -23.07
C SER A 410 7.75 1.01 -22.08
N LEU A 411 7.71 0.65 -20.78
CA LEU A 411 8.61 1.22 -19.79
C LEU A 411 10.09 0.93 -20.10
N GLU A 412 10.38 -0.19 -20.76
CA GLU A 412 11.72 -0.52 -21.23
C GLU A 412 12.21 0.50 -22.27
N ASP A 413 11.37 0.86 -23.24
CA ASP A 413 11.73 1.88 -24.24
C ASP A 413 11.96 3.25 -23.59
N VAL A 414 11.13 3.63 -22.62
CA VAL A 414 11.30 4.87 -21.83
C VAL A 414 12.63 4.84 -21.06
N ASP A 415 12.98 3.69 -20.45
CA ASP A 415 14.25 3.50 -19.76
C ASP A 415 15.45 3.65 -20.70
N GLN A 416 15.36 3.10 -21.91
CA GLN A 416 16.42 3.24 -22.91
C GLN A 416 16.62 4.70 -23.37
N GLU A 417 15.54 5.46 -23.53
CA GLU A 417 15.62 6.90 -23.82
C GLU A 417 16.30 7.67 -22.69
N HIS A 418 15.97 7.34 -21.44
CA HIS A 418 16.61 7.92 -20.27
C HIS A 418 18.11 7.58 -20.20
N ARG A 419 18.48 6.32 -20.44
CA ARG A 419 19.88 5.87 -20.52
C ARG A 419 20.64 6.59 -21.61
N ALA A 420 20.03 6.81 -22.78
CA ALA A 420 20.63 7.58 -23.86
C ALA A 420 20.90 9.04 -23.44
N LEU A 421 20.01 9.67 -22.67
CA LEU A 421 20.24 11.00 -22.08
C LEU A 421 21.40 11.01 -21.08
N LEU A 422 21.54 9.95 -20.27
CA LEU A 422 22.67 9.81 -19.36
C LEU A 422 24.00 9.63 -20.12
N ALA A 423 23.98 8.91 -21.25
CA ALA A 423 25.16 8.64 -22.07
C ALA A 423 25.64 9.85 -22.90
N ARG A 424 24.75 10.78 -23.25
CA ARG A 424 25.12 12.03 -23.94
C ARG A 424 25.99 12.87 -22.99
N SER A 425 27.29 12.94 -23.30
CA SER A 425 28.27 13.82 -22.65
C SER A 425 27.71 15.23 -22.53
N GLY A 426 27.91 15.90 -21.38
CA GLY A 426 27.57 17.31 -21.21
C GLY A 426 28.25 18.13 -22.32
N GLY A 427 27.48 18.57 -23.30
CA GLY A 427 27.92 19.50 -24.32
C GLY A 427 27.70 20.92 -23.83
N ALA A 428 28.82 21.59 -23.56
CA ALA A 428 29.03 23.03 -23.32
C ALA A 428 28.21 23.69 -22.20
#